data_AF-A0A8T7A600-F1
#
_entry.id   AF-A0A8T7A600-F1
#
_cell.length_a   1.000
_cell.length_b   1.000
_cell.length_c   1.000
_cell.angle_alpha   90.00
_cell.angle_beta   90.00
_cell.angle_gamma   90.00
#
_symmetry.space_group_name_H-M   'P 1'
#
loop_
_entity.id
_entity.type
_entity.pdbx_description
1 polymer ?
#
loop_
_entity_poly.entity_id
_entity_poly.type
_entity_poly.pdbx_seq_one_letter_code
_entity_poly.pdbx_strand_id
1 'polypeptide(L)'
;MKKYIYIALCLFIASSVNAARHKQFNRAPGSLTHTVPVTIYAVDVTAAFSEVQDLNLATLGLTGHLIDPLLDLPDLIMRLPSSGVTIPMADFPVRIDISPPAAVFPLTTELQFEGVAMITLDTINLIYTPATRLRLFSAHDGGPFVDITEEVSEGSYRVRGSRGEFSEFMIVLDERDPAAIVSTKFSRLSALLATHASAIDNAIHTILTGLVSSAQSHYTSSDIDSAKLDIGTFISTVSAATPAQIPNVWRAAEDVTNVAGILNAAAGTLRFSLEDARDTDLDGVYDFEDNCLAINNPSQCNTDSDAFGNHCDADLNGDNIVNSFDLSALRKAFGQSGELDADLNCDGIVNSFDLSIMRSGFGLPPGP
;
A
#
# COMPACT_ATOMS: atom_id res chain seq x y z
N MET A 1 14.73 75.25 -49.27
CA MET A 1 15.67 75.11 -48.13
C MET A 1 14.86 74.81 -46.88
N LYS A 2 15.34 73.83 -46.10
CA LYS A 2 14.74 73.29 -44.87
C LYS A 2 14.46 74.38 -43.82
N LYS A 3 13.38 74.22 -43.04
CA LYS A 3 13.45 74.02 -41.58
C LYS A 3 12.09 73.61 -41.01
N TYR A 4 12.12 72.46 -40.34
CA TYR A 4 11.01 71.72 -39.76
C TYR A 4 10.60 72.32 -38.41
N ILE A 5 9.28 72.31 -38.15
CA ILE A 5 8.66 72.61 -36.86
C ILE A 5 8.81 71.37 -35.98
N TYR A 6 9.45 71.49 -34.82
CA TYR A 6 9.45 70.47 -33.78
C TYR A 6 8.19 70.62 -32.92
N ILE A 7 7.23 69.70 -33.06
CA ILE A 7 6.17 69.47 -32.08
C ILE A 7 6.63 68.26 -31.25
N ALA A 8 6.89 68.48 -29.96
CA ALA A 8 7.16 67.41 -29.01
C ALA A 8 5.85 66.66 -28.72
N LEU A 9 5.62 65.55 -29.43
CA LEU A 9 4.57 64.60 -29.12
C LEU A 9 5.10 63.61 -28.09
N CYS A 10 4.59 63.71 -26.85
CA CYS A 10 4.84 62.74 -25.80
C CYS A 10 4.13 61.42 -26.18
N LEU A 11 4.88 60.47 -26.73
CA LEU A 11 4.40 59.14 -27.06
C LEU A 11 4.59 58.23 -25.84
N PHE A 12 3.55 58.05 -25.04
CA PHE A 12 3.48 56.95 -24.08
C PHE A 12 3.37 55.64 -24.88
N ILE A 13 4.49 54.93 -25.03
CA ILE A 13 4.48 53.54 -25.50
C ILE A 13 4.09 52.69 -24.29
N ALA A 14 2.80 52.45 -24.10
CA ALA A 14 2.34 51.35 -23.26
C ALA A 14 2.63 50.05 -24.01
N SER A 15 3.84 49.50 -23.84
CA SER A 15 4.10 48.11 -24.18
C SER A 15 3.37 47.24 -23.16
N SER A 16 2.12 46.87 -23.45
CA SER A 16 1.42 45.81 -22.75
C SER A 16 2.07 44.48 -23.13
N VAL A 17 3.16 44.13 -22.45
CA VAL A 17 3.52 42.73 -22.29
C VAL A 17 2.41 42.15 -21.42
N ASN A 18 1.47 41.44 -22.05
CA ASN A 18 0.58 40.52 -21.35
C ASN A 18 1.48 39.42 -20.77
N ALA A 19 2.11 39.71 -19.63
CA ALA A 19 2.47 38.68 -18.70
C ALA A 19 1.13 38.07 -18.26
N ALA A 20 0.80 36.91 -18.81
CA ALA A 20 -0.19 36.03 -18.22
C ALA A 20 0.28 35.79 -16.78
N ARG A 21 -0.26 36.57 -15.84
CA ARG A 21 -0.19 36.27 -14.42
C ARG A 21 -0.81 34.89 -14.30
N HIS A 22 0.02 33.87 -14.13
CA HIS A 22 -0.38 32.67 -13.41
C HIS A 22 -1.04 33.17 -12.13
N LYS A 23 -2.36 33.09 -12.04
CA LYS A 23 -3.00 33.11 -10.73
C LYS A 23 -2.44 31.87 -10.03
N GLN A 24 -1.45 32.03 -9.17
CA GLN A 24 -1.18 31.05 -8.12
C GLN A 24 -2.47 30.98 -7.29
N PHE A 25 -3.29 30.00 -7.59
CA PHE A 25 -4.35 29.58 -6.67
C PHE A 25 -3.65 28.84 -5.54
N ASN A 26 -3.93 29.25 -4.29
CA ASN A 26 -3.28 28.70 -3.10
C ASN A 26 -3.69 27.23 -2.94
N ARG A 27 -2.86 26.31 -3.43
CA ARG A 27 -2.90 24.90 -3.03
C ARG A 27 -2.19 24.79 -1.68
N ALA A 28 -2.73 23.94 -0.82
CA ALA A 28 -2.14 23.62 0.48
C ALA A 28 -2.43 22.15 0.80
N PRO A 29 -1.70 21.55 1.76
CA PRO A 29 -2.06 20.26 2.32
C PRO A 29 -3.50 20.29 2.83
N GLY A 30 -4.27 19.25 2.48
CA GLY A 30 -5.69 19.17 2.81
C GLY A 30 -6.12 17.74 3.07
N SER A 31 -7.06 17.58 3.98
CA SER A 31 -7.65 16.29 4.36
C SER A 31 -9.15 16.47 4.58
N LEU A 32 -9.93 15.49 4.15
CA LEU A 32 -11.36 15.38 4.42
C LEU A 32 -11.67 13.97 4.92
N THR A 33 -12.22 13.87 6.12
CA THR A 33 -12.74 12.63 6.69
C THR A 33 -14.25 12.66 6.72
N HIS A 34 -14.89 11.58 6.29
CA HIS A 34 -16.34 11.43 6.32
C HIS A 34 -16.74 9.98 6.56
N THR A 35 -17.66 9.78 7.50
CA THR A 35 -18.29 8.48 7.73
C THR A 35 -19.33 8.22 6.65
N VAL A 36 -19.12 7.20 5.83
CA VAL A 36 -20.05 6.77 4.79
C VAL A 36 -20.93 5.65 5.35
N PRO A 37 -22.23 5.90 5.59
CA PRO A 37 -23.15 4.86 6.03
C PRO A 37 -23.55 3.99 4.83
N VAL A 38 -23.41 2.67 4.97
CA VAL A 38 -23.79 1.68 3.94
C VAL A 38 -24.66 0.61 4.59
N THR A 39 -25.97 0.85 4.66
CA THR A 39 -26.94 -0.03 5.33
C THR A 39 -26.60 -0.26 6.82
N ILE A 40 -26.06 -1.44 7.17
CA ILE A 40 -25.59 -1.82 8.51
C ILE A 40 -24.09 -1.56 8.73
N TYR A 41 -23.36 -1.23 7.67
CA TYR A 41 -21.93 -0.96 7.70
C TYR A 41 -21.66 0.54 7.81
N ALA A 42 -20.55 0.89 8.43
CA ALA A 42 -20.04 2.25 8.45
C ALA A 42 -18.53 2.24 8.18
N VAL A 43 -18.09 3.18 7.34
CA VAL A 43 -16.70 3.31 6.94
C VAL A 43 -16.29 4.76 7.07
N ASP A 44 -15.27 5.04 7.86
CA ASP A 44 -14.63 6.33 7.88
C ASP A 44 -13.66 6.41 6.71
N VAL A 45 -14.02 7.24 5.73
CA VAL A 45 -13.21 7.47 4.54
C VAL A 45 -12.45 8.78 4.74
N THR A 46 -11.12 8.71 4.72
CA THR A 46 -10.26 9.90 4.73
C THR A 46 -9.54 10.03 3.40
N ALA A 47 -9.75 11.16 2.73
CA ALA A 47 -8.99 11.56 1.55
C ALA A 47 -8.02 12.68 1.93
N ALA A 48 -6.72 12.40 1.87
CA ALA A 48 -5.65 13.33 2.19
C ALA A 48 -4.77 13.61 0.96
N PHE A 49 -4.33 14.85 0.82
CA PHE A 49 -3.60 15.35 -0.33
C PHE A 49 -2.44 16.23 0.13
N SER A 50 -1.29 16.11 -0.55
CA SER A 50 -0.15 16.98 -0.29
C SER A 50 -0.43 18.43 -0.68
N GLU A 51 -1.10 18.62 -1.82
CA GLU A 51 -1.48 19.94 -2.33
C GLU A 51 -2.84 19.80 -3.02
N VAL A 52 -3.89 20.43 -2.49
CA VAL A 52 -5.25 20.32 -3.03
C VAL A 52 -5.95 21.66 -3.13
N GLN A 53 -6.87 21.74 -4.09
CA GLN A 53 -7.77 22.87 -4.29
C GLN A 53 -9.21 22.39 -4.31
N ASP A 54 -10.10 23.22 -3.76
CA ASP A 54 -11.56 23.01 -3.80
C ASP A 54 -12.03 21.69 -3.17
N LEU A 55 -11.31 21.15 -2.18
CA LEU A 55 -11.68 19.95 -1.45
C LEU A 55 -12.89 20.17 -0.52
N ASN A 56 -14.00 19.50 -0.81
CA ASN A 56 -15.17 19.37 0.06
C ASN A 56 -15.97 18.11 -0.34
N LEU A 57 -17.03 17.76 0.40
CA LEU A 57 -17.81 16.54 0.11
C LEU A 57 -18.46 16.55 -1.27
N ALA A 58 -18.94 17.71 -1.75
CA ALA A 58 -19.61 17.79 -3.04
C ALA A 58 -18.62 17.65 -4.21
N THR A 59 -17.42 18.20 -4.07
CA THR A 59 -16.36 18.10 -5.09
C THR A 59 -15.58 16.79 -5.02
N LEU A 60 -15.58 16.09 -3.87
CA LEU A 60 -14.97 14.77 -3.75
C LEU A 60 -15.86 13.69 -4.41
N GLY A 61 -17.18 13.87 -4.40
CA GLY A 61 -18.11 12.90 -5.00
C GLY A 61 -18.07 11.54 -4.31
N LEU A 62 -17.99 11.54 -2.98
CA LEU A 62 -17.88 10.34 -2.16
C LEU A 62 -19.24 9.66 -1.98
N THR A 63 -19.33 8.38 -2.33
CA THR A 63 -20.51 7.54 -2.09
C THR A 63 -20.10 6.14 -1.64
N GLY A 64 -21.02 5.41 -1.02
CA GLY A 64 -20.82 4.02 -0.61
C GLY A 64 -21.99 3.15 -1.05
N HIS A 65 -21.66 1.95 -1.50
CA HIS A 65 -22.61 0.98 -2.05
C HIS A 65 -22.44 -0.36 -1.38
N LEU A 66 -23.57 -1.00 -1.08
CA LEU A 66 -23.60 -2.40 -0.68
C LEU A 66 -23.52 -3.24 -1.95
N ILE A 67 -22.55 -4.14 -2.03
CA ILE A 67 -22.34 -4.99 -3.20
C ILE A 67 -23.46 -6.03 -3.29
N ASP A 68 -24.24 -5.99 -4.37
CA ASP A 68 -25.26 -6.98 -4.65
C ASP A 68 -24.62 -8.26 -5.27
N PRO A 69 -24.84 -9.45 -4.67
CA PRO A 69 -24.26 -10.70 -5.17
C PRO A 69 -24.74 -11.12 -6.57
N LEU A 70 -25.89 -10.64 -7.04
CA LEU A 70 -26.48 -10.98 -8.32
C LEU A 70 -26.24 -9.91 -9.39
N LEU A 71 -26.25 -8.64 -9.00
CA LEU A 71 -26.14 -7.51 -9.94
C LEU A 71 -24.71 -7.01 -10.12
N ASP A 72 -23.95 -6.87 -9.03
CA ASP A 72 -22.63 -6.21 -9.06
C ASP A 72 -21.50 -7.23 -9.15
N LEU A 73 -21.61 -8.33 -8.40
CA LEU A 73 -20.53 -9.30 -8.24
C LEU A 73 -20.00 -9.90 -9.55
N PRO A 74 -20.83 -10.20 -10.59
CA PRO A 74 -20.32 -10.71 -11.86
C PRO A 74 -19.34 -9.74 -12.56
N ASP A 75 -19.59 -8.44 -12.51
CA ASP A 75 -18.70 -7.42 -13.08
C ASP A 75 -17.42 -7.28 -12.24
N LEU A 76 -17.59 -7.17 -10.92
CA LEU A 76 -16.48 -6.98 -10.00
C LEU A 76 -15.47 -8.14 -10.06
N ILE A 77 -15.93 -9.39 -10.14
CA ILE A 77 -15.05 -10.56 -10.25
C ILE A 77 -14.22 -10.53 -11.55
N MET A 78 -14.79 -10.08 -12.67
CA MET A 78 -14.04 -9.98 -13.94
C MET A 78 -12.95 -8.91 -13.89
N ARG A 79 -13.09 -7.93 -12.99
CA ARG A 79 -12.16 -6.81 -12.82
C ARG A 79 -11.13 -7.06 -11.72
N LEU A 80 -11.36 -8.04 -10.84
CA LEU A 80 -10.38 -8.51 -9.86
C LEU A 80 -9.33 -9.43 -10.53
N PRO A 81 -8.11 -9.52 -9.98
CA PRO A 81 -7.15 -10.54 -10.39
C PRO A 81 -7.74 -11.95 -10.24
N SER A 82 -7.58 -12.80 -11.26
CA SER A 82 -8.39 -14.02 -11.46
C SER A 82 -8.19 -15.17 -10.47
N SER A 83 -7.20 -15.12 -9.58
CA SER A 83 -6.99 -16.16 -8.57
C SER A 83 -6.53 -15.56 -7.25
N GLY A 84 -7.11 -16.02 -6.14
CA GLY A 84 -6.69 -15.66 -4.78
C GLY A 84 -7.21 -14.31 -4.27
N VAL A 85 -7.99 -13.56 -5.05
CA VAL A 85 -8.60 -12.30 -4.57
C VAL A 85 -10.10 -12.49 -4.44
N THR A 86 -10.63 -12.25 -3.24
CA THR A 86 -12.06 -12.40 -2.96
C THR A 86 -12.61 -11.21 -2.17
N ILE A 87 -13.89 -10.90 -2.38
CA ILE A 87 -14.59 -9.88 -1.58
C ILE A 87 -15.13 -10.59 -0.32
N PRO A 88 -14.90 -10.06 0.89
CA PRO A 88 -15.41 -10.64 2.13
C PRO A 88 -16.92 -10.44 2.26
N MET A 89 -17.71 -11.17 1.46
CA MET A 89 -19.15 -10.95 1.31
C MET A 89 -19.95 -11.17 2.60
N ALA A 90 -19.43 -11.98 3.52
CA ALA A 90 -20.06 -12.24 4.81
C ALA A 90 -19.82 -11.10 5.82
N ASP A 91 -18.63 -10.50 5.77
CA ASP A 91 -18.16 -9.57 6.80
C ASP A 91 -18.26 -8.11 6.36
N PHE A 92 -17.92 -7.80 5.10
CA PHE A 92 -17.85 -6.43 4.60
C PHE A 92 -18.00 -6.31 3.06
N PRO A 93 -19.19 -6.53 2.49
CA PRO A 93 -19.50 -6.35 1.07
C PRO A 93 -19.71 -4.86 0.68
N VAL A 94 -18.71 -4.01 0.91
CA VAL A 94 -18.82 -2.55 0.68
C VAL A 94 -17.87 -2.09 -0.43
N ARG A 95 -18.42 -1.33 -1.39
CA ARG A 95 -17.65 -0.54 -2.36
C ARG A 95 -17.79 0.95 -2.04
N ILE A 96 -16.67 1.65 -1.99
CA ILE A 96 -16.62 3.11 -1.84
C ILE A 96 -16.26 3.71 -3.19
N ASP A 97 -17.08 4.65 -3.66
CA ASP A 97 -16.85 5.34 -4.92
C ASP A 97 -16.45 6.79 -4.62
N ILE A 98 -15.36 7.25 -5.25
CA ILE A 98 -14.91 8.64 -5.21
C ILE A 98 -14.92 9.13 -6.65
N SER A 99 -15.94 9.88 -7.04
CA SER A 99 -16.12 10.37 -8.41
C SER A 99 -16.27 11.90 -8.41
N PRO A 100 -15.16 12.65 -8.36
CA PRO A 100 -15.19 14.10 -8.40
C PRO A 100 -15.90 14.60 -9.66
N PRO A 101 -16.98 15.38 -9.53
CA PRO A 101 -17.60 15.99 -10.70
C PRO A 101 -16.69 17.08 -11.28
N ALA A 102 -16.59 17.13 -12.61
CA ALA A 102 -16.02 18.26 -13.33
C ALA A 102 -16.83 19.55 -13.03
N ALA A 103 -16.21 20.72 -13.22
CA ALA A 103 -16.87 22.02 -13.01
C ALA A 103 -17.95 22.28 -14.09
N VAL A 104 -19.12 21.67 -13.90
CA VAL A 104 -20.33 21.86 -14.70
C VAL A 104 -21.43 22.35 -13.77
N PHE A 105 -22.23 23.34 -14.22
CA PHE A 105 -23.32 23.91 -13.43
C PHE A 105 -24.17 22.81 -12.75
N PRO A 106 -24.42 22.88 -11.42
CA PRO A 106 -24.24 24.03 -10.54
C PRO A 106 -22.85 24.21 -9.90
N LEU A 107 -21.89 23.31 -10.16
CA LEU A 107 -20.53 23.42 -9.63
C LEU A 107 -19.74 24.47 -10.42
N THR A 108 -19.21 25.46 -9.70
CA THR A 108 -18.37 26.53 -10.28
C THR A 108 -16.88 26.28 -10.09
N THR A 109 -16.51 25.25 -9.32
CA THR A 109 -15.14 24.79 -9.05
C THR A 109 -15.09 23.26 -9.08
N GLU A 110 -13.91 22.71 -9.25
CA GLU A 110 -13.67 21.26 -9.35
C GLU A 110 -12.49 20.86 -8.48
N LEU A 111 -12.46 19.59 -8.06
CA LEU A 111 -11.34 19.05 -7.29
C LEU A 111 -10.08 19.01 -8.17
N GLN A 112 -8.98 19.53 -7.65
CA GLN A 112 -7.66 19.44 -8.28
C GLN A 112 -6.60 19.20 -7.21
N PHE A 113 -5.60 18.38 -7.53
CA PHE A 113 -4.50 18.12 -6.60
C PHE A 113 -3.17 17.89 -7.32
N GLU A 114 -2.08 17.91 -6.56
CA GLU A 114 -0.75 17.52 -7.00
C GLU A 114 -0.21 16.35 -6.19
N GLY A 115 0.65 15.53 -6.80
CA GLY A 115 1.22 14.36 -6.15
C GLY A 115 0.21 13.25 -6.03
N VAL A 116 0.09 12.67 -4.84
CA VAL A 116 -0.80 11.53 -4.59
C VAL A 116 -2.02 11.94 -3.77
N ALA A 117 -3.15 11.30 -4.08
CA ALA A 117 -4.30 11.24 -3.19
C ALA A 117 -4.16 9.99 -2.31
N MET A 118 -4.06 10.20 -1.00
CA MET A 118 -3.98 9.14 -0.01
C MET A 118 -5.37 8.85 0.54
N ILE A 119 -5.85 7.64 0.30
CA ILE A 119 -7.16 7.18 0.73
C ILE A 119 -6.98 6.23 1.90
N THR A 120 -7.66 6.51 3.01
CA THR A 120 -7.71 5.65 4.19
C THR A 120 -9.15 5.21 4.40
N LEU A 121 -9.36 3.90 4.52
CA LEU A 121 -10.61 3.31 4.96
C LEU A 121 -10.42 2.75 6.37
N ASP A 122 -11.25 3.18 7.30
CA ASP A 122 -11.27 2.69 8.67
C ASP A 122 -12.68 2.18 8.98
N THR A 123 -12.77 0.94 9.44
CA THR A 123 -14.05 0.32 9.79
C THR A 123 -13.92 -0.56 11.02
N ILE A 124 -14.95 -0.51 11.86
CA ILE A 124 -15.11 -1.41 13.00
C ILE A 124 -15.73 -2.76 12.62
N ASN A 125 -16.24 -2.88 11.38
CA ASN A 125 -16.89 -4.10 10.90
C ASN A 125 -15.90 -5.21 10.58
N LEU A 126 -14.64 -4.86 10.34
CA LEU A 126 -13.53 -5.78 10.14
C LEU A 126 -12.54 -5.63 11.30
N ILE A 127 -12.00 -6.76 11.75
CA ILE A 127 -10.96 -6.82 12.79
C ILE A 127 -9.64 -7.12 12.10
N TYR A 128 -8.59 -6.41 12.48
CA TYR A 128 -7.24 -6.76 12.03
C TYR A 128 -6.81 -8.08 12.68
N THR A 129 -6.52 -9.08 11.84
CA THR A 129 -5.86 -10.31 12.22
C THR A 129 -4.57 -10.44 11.41
N PRO A 130 -3.38 -10.57 12.04
CA PRO A 130 -2.09 -10.53 11.34
C PRO A 130 -2.01 -11.47 10.13
N ALA A 131 -2.56 -12.68 10.25
CA ALA A 131 -2.55 -13.68 9.19
C ALA A 131 -3.57 -13.40 8.06
N THR A 132 -4.58 -12.55 8.28
CA THR A 132 -5.57 -12.24 7.23
C THR A 132 -5.08 -11.11 6.35
N ARG A 133 -4.89 -11.41 5.07
CA ARG A 133 -4.45 -10.44 4.08
C ARG A 133 -5.61 -9.65 3.49
N LEU A 134 -6.29 -8.91 4.34
CA LEU A 134 -7.16 -7.84 3.90
C LEU A 134 -6.27 -6.74 3.28
N ARG A 135 -6.67 -6.27 2.09
CA ARG A 135 -5.93 -5.30 1.27
C ARG A 135 -6.90 -4.28 0.67
N LEU A 136 -6.40 -3.07 0.42
CA LEU A 136 -7.16 -2.02 -0.26
C LEU A 136 -6.92 -2.11 -1.76
N PHE A 137 -7.99 -2.41 -2.50
CA PHE A 137 -7.97 -2.42 -3.95
C PHE A 137 -8.69 -1.18 -4.49
N SER A 138 -8.20 -0.68 -5.62
CA SER A 138 -8.84 0.42 -6.32
C SER A 138 -8.83 0.23 -7.81
N ALA A 139 -9.92 0.67 -8.45
CA ALA A 139 -10.04 0.78 -9.89
C ALA A 139 -10.31 2.24 -10.30
N HIS A 140 -10.03 2.54 -11.56
CA HIS A 140 -10.33 3.81 -12.18
C HIS A 140 -11.19 3.56 -13.42
N ASP A 141 -12.28 4.32 -13.55
CA ASP A 141 -13.18 4.34 -14.71
C ASP A 141 -13.64 2.94 -15.21
N GLY A 142 -14.12 2.09 -14.29
CA GLY A 142 -14.57 0.74 -14.67
C GLY A 142 -13.44 -0.23 -15.06
N GLY A 143 -12.17 0.20 -14.95
CA GLY A 143 -11.00 -0.61 -15.24
C GLY A 143 -10.75 -1.73 -14.22
N PRO A 144 -9.64 -2.49 -14.38
CA PRO A 144 -9.30 -3.56 -13.45
C PRO A 144 -8.94 -3.00 -12.07
N PHE A 145 -9.32 -3.73 -11.03
CA PHE A 145 -8.91 -3.47 -9.67
C PHE A 145 -7.45 -3.87 -9.47
N VAL A 146 -6.73 -3.00 -8.76
CA VAL A 146 -5.33 -3.22 -8.41
C VAL A 146 -5.14 -2.95 -6.93
N ASP A 147 -4.30 -3.77 -6.31
CA ASP A 147 -3.84 -3.54 -4.95
C ASP A 147 -3.07 -2.22 -4.88
N ILE A 148 -3.48 -1.36 -3.94
CA ILE A 148 -2.88 -0.05 -3.67
C ILE A 148 -2.45 0.06 -2.21
N THR A 149 -2.45 -1.04 -1.46
CA THR A 149 -2.10 -1.06 -0.04
C THR A 149 -0.69 -0.54 0.15
N GLU A 150 -0.56 0.38 1.11
CA GLU A 150 0.72 0.97 1.55
C GLU A 150 0.90 0.86 3.07
N GLU A 151 -0.20 0.68 3.81
CA GLU A 151 -0.20 0.58 5.26
C GLU A 151 -1.46 -0.16 5.72
N VAL A 152 -1.29 -1.05 6.69
CA VAL A 152 -2.35 -1.69 7.48
C VAL A 152 -2.02 -1.48 8.96
N SER A 153 -3.03 -1.27 9.80
CA SER A 153 -2.80 -1.03 11.23
C SER A 153 -3.82 -1.76 12.12
N GLU A 154 -3.39 -2.08 13.34
CA GLU A 154 -4.14 -2.87 14.31
C GLU A 154 -5.31 -2.10 14.97
N GLY A 155 -6.30 -2.85 15.47
CA GLY A 155 -7.50 -2.32 16.11
C GLY A 155 -8.75 -2.47 15.22
N SER A 156 -9.48 -1.37 15.00
CA SER A 156 -10.41 -1.30 13.86
C SER A 156 -9.59 -1.48 12.59
N TYR A 157 -10.08 -2.29 11.65
CA TYR A 157 -9.31 -2.52 10.44
C TYR A 157 -9.18 -1.21 9.66
N ARG A 158 -7.96 -0.70 9.63
CA ARG A 158 -7.60 0.51 8.90
C ARG A 158 -6.58 0.16 7.85
N VAL A 159 -6.91 0.52 6.62
CA VAL A 159 -6.06 0.32 5.45
C VAL A 159 -5.91 1.63 4.69
N ARG A 160 -4.72 1.84 4.16
CA ARG A 160 -4.38 3.04 3.40
C ARG A 160 -3.69 2.68 2.10
N GLY A 161 -3.95 3.48 1.08
CA GLY A 161 -3.29 3.40 -0.20
C GLY A 161 -3.27 4.73 -0.92
N SER A 162 -2.31 4.89 -1.84
CA SER A 162 -2.16 6.12 -2.63
C SER A 162 -2.60 5.90 -4.06
N ARG A 163 -3.08 6.98 -4.69
CA ARG A 163 -3.48 7.00 -6.10
C ARG A 163 -3.11 8.31 -6.78
N GLY A 164 -2.78 8.24 -8.06
CA GLY A 164 -2.78 9.40 -8.97
C GLY A 164 -4.13 9.68 -9.62
N GLU A 165 -5.06 8.70 -9.57
CA GLU A 165 -6.39 8.67 -10.20
C GLU A 165 -7.32 7.78 -9.36
N PHE A 166 -8.60 8.12 -9.23
CA PHE A 166 -9.51 7.36 -8.37
C PHE A 166 -10.94 7.30 -8.90
N SER A 167 -11.62 6.18 -8.64
CA SER A 167 -13.05 5.99 -8.94
C SER A 167 -13.70 5.04 -7.95
N GLU A 168 -13.10 3.88 -7.71
CA GLU A 168 -13.69 2.80 -6.89
C GLU A 168 -12.65 2.25 -5.92
N PHE A 169 -13.10 1.88 -4.72
CA PHE A 169 -12.29 1.34 -3.62
C PHE A 169 -13.02 0.21 -2.90
N MET A 170 -12.31 -0.88 -2.61
CA MET A 170 -12.84 -2.03 -1.86
C MET A 170 -11.77 -2.59 -0.95
N ILE A 171 -12.19 -3.11 0.20
CA ILE A 171 -11.36 -3.98 1.03
C ILE A 171 -11.63 -5.41 0.56
N VAL A 172 -10.58 -6.13 0.16
CA VAL A 172 -10.66 -7.49 -0.34
C VAL A 172 -9.68 -8.38 0.40
N LEU A 173 -9.94 -9.68 0.44
CA LEU A 173 -9.00 -10.69 0.89
C LEU A 173 -8.09 -11.06 -0.29
N ASP A 174 -6.77 -10.96 -0.11
CA ASP A 174 -5.76 -11.25 -1.12
C ASP A 174 -4.84 -12.39 -0.66
N GLU A 175 -5.16 -13.60 -1.09
CA GLU A 175 -4.45 -14.85 -0.80
C GLU A 175 -3.39 -15.20 -1.86
N ARG A 176 -3.10 -14.31 -2.81
CA ARG A 176 -2.07 -14.57 -3.83
C ARG A 176 -0.69 -14.67 -3.19
N ASP A 177 0.23 -15.41 -3.78
CA ASP A 177 1.63 -15.45 -3.33
C ASP A 177 2.25 -14.03 -3.31
N PRO A 178 2.75 -13.53 -2.15
CA PRO A 178 3.48 -12.26 -2.04
C PRO A 178 4.57 -12.07 -3.10
N ALA A 179 5.32 -13.11 -3.45
CA ALA A 179 6.36 -13.01 -4.48
C ALA A 179 5.76 -12.73 -5.87
N ALA A 180 4.63 -13.37 -6.20
CA ALA A 180 3.89 -13.11 -7.43
C ALA A 180 3.29 -11.69 -7.47
N ILE A 181 2.83 -11.18 -6.32
CA ILE A 181 2.34 -9.80 -6.19
C ILE A 181 3.47 -8.81 -6.49
N VAL A 182 4.65 -8.98 -5.87
CA VAL A 182 5.82 -8.12 -6.09
C VAL A 182 6.22 -8.11 -7.58
N SER A 183 6.31 -9.28 -8.21
CA SER A 183 6.62 -9.40 -9.65
C SER A 183 5.62 -8.65 -10.54
N THR A 184 4.33 -8.75 -10.20
CA THR A 184 3.26 -8.01 -10.89
C THR A 184 3.41 -6.51 -10.71
N LYS A 185 3.75 -6.04 -9.50
CA LYS A 185 3.96 -4.61 -9.20
C LYS A 185 5.20 -4.03 -9.89
N PHE A 186 6.31 -4.78 -9.98
CA PHE A 186 7.46 -4.40 -10.80
C PHE A 186 7.10 -4.25 -12.28
N SER A 187 6.36 -5.22 -12.82
CA SER A 187 5.91 -5.21 -14.21
C SER A 187 5.00 -4.00 -14.49
N ARG A 188 4.08 -3.69 -13.56
CA ARG A 188 3.20 -2.53 -13.64
C ARG A 188 3.99 -1.22 -13.60
N LEU A 189 4.93 -1.06 -12.67
CA LEU A 189 5.73 0.17 -12.56
C LEU A 189 6.57 0.41 -13.83
N SER A 190 7.16 -0.66 -14.37
CA SER A 190 7.88 -0.62 -15.65
C SER A 190 6.97 -0.25 -16.83
N ALA A 191 5.76 -0.80 -16.87
CA ALA A 191 4.77 -0.49 -17.90
C ALA A 191 4.29 0.97 -17.82
N LEU A 192 4.11 1.52 -16.62
CA LEU A 192 3.76 2.93 -16.42
C LEU A 192 4.87 3.86 -16.92
N LEU A 193 6.14 3.55 -16.61
CA LEU A 193 7.28 4.30 -17.13
C LEU A 193 7.35 4.28 -18.67
N ALA A 194 7.07 3.13 -19.28
CA ALA A 194 7.03 3.01 -20.74
C ALA A 194 5.87 3.80 -21.35
N THR A 195 4.68 3.70 -20.76
CA THR A 195 3.46 4.37 -21.23
C THR A 195 3.59 5.89 -21.18
N HIS A 196 4.22 6.43 -20.13
CA HIS A 196 4.38 7.87 -19.95
C HIS A 196 5.75 8.42 -20.35
N ALA A 197 6.57 7.64 -21.09
CA ALA A 197 7.94 8.02 -21.43
C ALA A 197 8.03 9.39 -22.13
N SER A 198 7.07 9.73 -23.00
CA SER A 198 7.05 11.03 -23.69
C SER A 198 6.67 12.21 -22.81
N ALA A 199 6.07 11.97 -21.64
CA ALA A 199 5.67 12.99 -20.68
C ALA A 199 6.75 13.23 -19.60
N ILE A 200 7.81 12.41 -19.58
CA ILE A 200 8.88 12.47 -18.58
C ILE A 200 10.14 13.00 -19.26
N ASP A 201 10.85 13.92 -18.61
CA ASP A 201 12.17 14.34 -19.07
C ASP A 201 13.09 13.14 -19.32
N ASN A 202 13.79 13.12 -20.47
CA ASN A 202 14.54 11.95 -20.91
C ASN A 202 15.64 11.52 -19.91
N ALA A 203 16.29 12.48 -19.24
CA ALA A 203 17.32 12.15 -18.24
C ALA A 203 16.69 11.53 -17.00
N ILE A 204 15.55 12.07 -16.54
CA ILE A 204 14.81 11.50 -15.40
C ILE A 204 14.27 10.11 -15.75
N HIS A 205 13.68 9.93 -16.94
CA HIS A 205 13.17 8.64 -17.39
C HIS A 205 14.24 7.55 -17.34
N THR A 206 15.45 7.88 -17.78
CA THR A 206 16.61 6.97 -17.73
C THR A 206 16.97 6.59 -16.29
N ILE A 207 16.99 7.56 -15.36
CA ILE A 207 17.26 7.33 -13.94
C ILE A 207 16.19 6.41 -13.33
N LEU A 208 14.91 6.74 -13.54
CA LEU A 208 13.78 5.98 -13.00
C LEU A 208 13.76 4.54 -13.50
N THR A 209 14.00 4.32 -14.79
CA THR A 209 14.09 2.97 -15.38
C THR A 209 15.27 2.17 -14.80
N GLY A 210 16.41 2.83 -14.59
CA GLY A 210 17.57 2.23 -13.93
C GLY A 210 17.30 1.81 -12.48
N LEU A 211 16.61 2.65 -11.71
CA LEU A 211 16.22 2.35 -10.33
C LEU A 211 15.26 1.16 -10.24
N VAL A 212 14.26 1.06 -11.12
CA VAL A 212 13.35 -0.09 -11.17
C VAL A 212 14.10 -1.38 -11.51
N SER A 213 15.03 -1.31 -12.47
CA SER A 213 15.86 -2.47 -12.87
C SER A 213 16.79 -2.92 -11.73
N SER A 214 17.40 -1.97 -11.03
CA SER A 214 18.25 -2.21 -9.85
C SER A 214 17.45 -2.85 -8.72
N ALA A 215 16.29 -2.28 -8.38
CA ALA A 215 15.41 -2.79 -7.34
C ALA A 215 14.96 -4.24 -7.63
N GLN A 216 14.62 -4.53 -8.89
CA GLN A 216 14.26 -5.88 -9.31
C GLN A 216 15.43 -6.85 -9.16
N SER A 217 16.66 -6.43 -9.49
CA SER A 217 17.87 -7.24 -9.30
C SER A 217 18.14 -7.55 -7.83
N HIS A 218 18.01 -6.55 -6.94
CA HIS A 218 18.16 -6.73 -5.50
C HIS A 218 17.10 -7.69 -4.96
N TYR A 219 15.83 -7.52 -5.36
CA TYR A 219 14.75 -8.43 -4.99
C TYR A 219 15.03 -9.88 -5.42
N THR A 220 15.48 -10.11 -6.67
CA THR A 220 15.84 -11.47 -7.13
C THR A 220 17.03 -12.09 -6.41
N SER A 221 17.81 -11.28 -5.71
CA SER A 221 18.95 -11.72 -4.88
C SER A 221 18.58 -11.82 -3.40
N SER A 222 17.28 -11.73 -3.06
CA SER A 222 16.74 -11.68 -1.70
C SER A 222 17.26 -10.51 -0.85
N ASP A 223 17.79 -9.46 -1.48
CA ASP A 223 18.19 -8.22 -0.81
C ASP A 223 17.01 -7.23 -0.80
N ILE A 224 16.06 -7.47 0.11
CA ILE A 224 14.83 -6.69 0.23
C ILE A 224 15.13 -5.24 0.65
N ASP A 225 16.13 -5.02 1.50
CA ASP A 225 16.50 -3.69 1.98
C ASP A 225 17.04 -2.80 0.87
N SER A 226 17.97 -3.32 0.04
CA SER A 226 18.47 -2.58 -1.11
C SER A 226 17.38 -2.36 -2.16
N ALA A 227 16.49 -3.34 -2.39
CA ALA A 227 15.34 -3.16 -3.27
C ALA A 227 14.41 -2.03 -2.80
N LYS A 228 14.08 -1.98 -1.50
CA LYS A 228 13.27 -0.92 -0.90
C LYS A 228 13.96 0.43 -0.97
N LEU A 229 15.28 0.49 -0.80
CA LEU A 229 16.07 1.71 -0.91
C LEU A 229 16.02 2.28 -2.34
N ASP A 230 16.14 1.43 -3.35
CA ASP A 230 16.02 1.84 -4.77
C ASP A 230 14.62 2.40 -5.07
N ILE A 231 13.56 1.74 -4.59
CA ILE A 231 12.19 2.24 -4.75
C ILE A 231 11.95 3.53 -3.94
N GLY A 232 12.56 3.67 -2.75
CA GLY A 232 12.55 4.92 -2.00
C GLY A 232 13.21 6.07 -2.76
N THR A 233 14.35 5.79 -3.39
CA THR A 233 15.08 6.74 -4.25
C THR A 233 14.25 7.11 -5.48
N PHE A 234 13.55 6.15 -6.09
CA PHE A 234 12.60 6.38 -7.17
C PHE A 234 11.53 7.39 -6.75
N ILE A 235 10.85 7.17 -5.61
CA ILE A 235 9.78 8.05 -5.12
C ILE A 235 10.32 9.47 -4.87
N SER A 236 11.49 9.60 -4.25
CA SER A 236 12.10 10.91 -4.00
C SER A 236 12.49 11.63 -5.30
N THR A 237 12.91 10.90 -6.33
CA THR A 237 13.29 11.46 -7.64
C THR A 237 12.06 12.01 -8.36
N VAL A 238 10.96 11.25 -8.38
CA VAL A 238 9.69 11.69 -8.96
C VAL A 238 9.15 12.90 -8.20
N SER A 239 9.18 12.88 -6.87
CA SER A 239 8.65 13.96 -6.02
C SER A 239 9.46 15.25 -6.10
N ALA A 240 10.75 15.17 -6.44
CA ALA A 240 11.62 16.33 -6.62
C ALA A 240 11.56 16.93 -8.04
N ALA A 241 10.93 16.24 -9.00
CA ALA A 241 10.82 16.72 -10.37
C ALA A 241 9.88 17.93 -10.46
N THR A 242 10.26 18.91 -11.29
CA THR A 242 9.37 20.05 -11.58
C THR A 242 8.19 19.61 -12.47
N PRO A 243 7.05 20.33 -12.47
CA PRO A 243 5.92 20.02 -13.36
C PRO A 243 6.24 20.01 -14.85
N ALA A 244 7.33 20.69 -15.26
CA ALA A 244 7.82 20.68 -16.63
C ALA A 244 8.62 19.41 -16.98
N GLN A 245 9.19 18.74 -15.97
CA GLN A 245 9.93 17.50 -16.12
C GLN A 245 9.04 16.26 -15.97
N ILE A 246 8.07 16.32 -15.06
CA ILE A 246 7.01 15.30 -14.91
C ILE A 246 5.70 16.02 -14.57
N PRO A 247 4.64 15.90 -15.38
CA PRO A 247 3.32 16.41 -15.04
C PRO A 247 2.83 15.83 -13.71
N ASN A 248 2.43 16.70 -12.79
CA ASN A 248 2.07 16.33 -11.42
C ASN A 248 0.71 16.90 -11.00
N VAL A 249 -0.18 17.18 -11.95
CA VAL A 249 -1.49 17.77 -11.64
C VAL A 249 -2.58 16.82 -12.11
N TRP A 250 -3.51 16.53 -11.22
CA TRP A 250 -4.78 15.89 -11.54
C TRP A 250 -5.92 16.91 -11.43
N ARG A 251 -6.92 16.79 -12.32
CA ARG A 251 -8.15 17.59 -12.29
C ARG A 251 -9.35 16.71 -12.59
N ALA A 252 -10.49 16.99 -11.96
CA ALA A 252 -11.74 16.27 -12.18
C ALA A 252 -12.27 16.35 -13.61
N ALA A 253 -11.85 17.36 -14.40
CA ALA A 253 -12.13 17.44 -15.82
C ALA A 253 -11.39 16.38 -16.67
N GLU A 254 -10.42 15.67 -16.10
CA GLU A 254 -9.59 14.65 -16.76
C GLU A 254 -8.87 15.15 -18.03
N ASP A 255 -8.61 16.46 -18.08
CA ASP A 255 -7.94 17.12 -19.20
C ASP A 255 -6.41 17.13 -19.07
N VAL A 256 -5.89 16.69 -17.92
CA VAL A 256 -4.46 16.54 -17.62
C VAL A 256 -4.20 15.25 -16.86
N THR A 257 -3.04 14.65 -17.14
CA THR A 257 -2.59 13.41 -16.49
C THR A 257 -1.57 13.71 -15.41
N ASN A 258 -1.81 13.17 -14.21
CA ASN A 258 -0.90 13.26 -13.08
C ASN A 258 0.14 12.13 -13.09
N VAL A 259 1.09 12.21 -14.01
CA VAL A 259 2.11 11.17 -14.21
C VAL A 259 2.93 10.93 -12.94
N ALA A 260 3.37 12.00 -12.26
CA ALA A 260 4.13 11.88 -11.02
C ALA A 260 3.33 11.19 -9.91
N GLY A 261 2.06 11.55 -9.72
CA GLY A 261 1.16 10.88 -8.78
C GLY A 261 0.95 9.40 -9.08
N ILE A 262 0.73 9.05 -10.36
CA ILE A 262 0.57 7.66 -10.80
C ILE A 262 1.83 6.82 -10.50
N LEU A 263 3.01 7.36 -10.83
CA LEU A 263 4.29 6.67 -10.59
C LEU A 263 4.58 6.53 -9.09
N ASN A 264 4.38 7.59 -8.30
CA ASN A 264 4.61 7.55 -6.85
C ASN A 264 3.66 6.57 -6.15
N ALA A 265 2.38 6.56 -6.52
CA ALA A 265 1.41 5.60 -5.99
C ALA A 265 1.78 4.14 -6.33
N ALA A 266 2.18 3.88 -7.57
CA ALA A 266 2.60 2.54 -7.98
C ALA A 266 3.90 2.09 -7.27
N ALA A 267 4.85 3.00 -7.06
CA ALA A 267 6.08 2.73 -6.35
C ALA A 267 5.86 2.57 -4.84
N GLY A 268 4.97 3.35 -4.23
CA GLY A 268 4.62 3.25 -2.81
C GLY A 268 4.07 1.88 -2.46
N THR A 269 3.08 1.41 -3.22
CA THR A 269 2.50 0.08 -3.01
C THR A 269 3.46 -1.08 -3.35
N LEU A 270 4.39 -0.89 -4.30
CA LEU A 270 5.47 -1.86 -4.54
C LEU A 270 6.41 -1.94 -3.32
N ARG A 271 6.81 -0.79 -2.76
CA ARG A 271 7.68 -0.75 -1.58
C ARG A 271 7.06 -1.42 -0.36
N PHE A 272 5.74 -1.30 -0.20
CA PHE A 272 4.98 -2.03 0.82
C PHE A 272 5.05 -3.54 0.59
N SER A 273 4.71 -4.01 -0.62
CA SER A 273 4.72 -5.46 -0.90
C SER A 273 6.10 -6.11 -0.90
N LEU A 274 7.18 -5.34 -1.07
CA LEU A 274 8.53 -5.86 -0.86
C LEU A 274 8.75 -6.33 0.58
N GLU A 275 8.13 -5.67 1.56
CA GLU A 275 8.17 -6.10 2.97
C GLU A 275 7.34 -7.36 3.20
N ASP A 276 6.13 -7.42 2.64
CA ASP A 276 5.27 -8.60 2.74
C ASP A 276 5.93 -9.86 2.15
N ALA A 277 6.84 -9.71 1.18
CA ALA A 277 7.54 -10.81 0.56
C ALA A 277 8.85 -11.19 1.27
N ARG A 278 9.11 -10.66 2.48
CA ARG A 278 10.29 -11.00 3.27
C ARG A 278 10.05 -12.32 4.02
N ASP A 279 11.07 -13.16 3.96
CA ASP A 279 11.24 -14.42 4.69
C ASP A 279 12.66 -14.35 5.25
N THR A 280 12.76 -14.05 6.55
CA THR A 280 14.03 -13.67 7.20
C THR A 280 14.92 -14.87 7.46
N ASP A 281 14.34 -16.03 7.76
CA ASP A 281 15.07 -17.25 8.13
C ASP A 281 15.07 -18.33 7.02
N LEU A 282 14.43 -18.03 5.89
CA LEU A 282 14.40 -18.80 4.66
C LEU A 282 13.77 -20.18 4.84
N ASP A 283 12.73 -20.27 5.65
CA ASP A 283 11.97 -21.48 5.91
C ASP A 283 10.82 -21.71 4.92
N GLY A 284 10.51 -20.71 4.09
CA GLY A 284 9.45 -20.73 3.10
C GLY A 284 8.12 -20.14 3.60
N VAL A 285 8.09 -19.60 4.82
CA VAL A 285 7.00 -18.85 5.41
C VAL A 285 7.42 -17.38 5.47
N TYR A 286 6.54 -16.49 5.04
CA TYR A 286 6.84 -15.07 5.09
C TYR A 286 6.76 -14.55 6.52
N ASP A 287 7.59 -13.58 6.88
CA ASP A 287 7.68 -13.01 8.24
C ASP A 287 6.32 -12.68 8.87
N PHE A 288 5.35 -12.20 8.09
CA PHE A 288 4.05 -11.80 8.61
C PHE A 288 3.12 -13.00 8.95
N GLU A 289 3.44 -14.19 8.45
CA GLU A 289 2.79 -15.47 8.70
C GLU A 289 3.66 -16.39 9.59
N ASP A 290 4.90 -16.02 9.87
CA ASP A 290 5.90 -16.82 10.58
C ASP A 290 5.85 -16.61 12.10
N ASN A 291 5.54 -17.67 12.84
CA ASN A 291 5.49 -17.67 14.29
C ASN A 291 6.86 -17.82 14.97
N CYS A 292 7.95 -17.97 14.21
CA CYS A 292 9.34 -17.96 14.67
C CYS A 292 10.29 -17.20 13.71
N LEU A 293 10.05 -15.90 13.49
CA LEU A 293 10.76 -14.95 12.60
C LEU A 293 12.28 -15.10 12.33
N ALA A 294 13.04 -15.74 13.22
CA ALA A 294 14.49 -15.88 13.12
C ALA A 294 14.97 -17.34 13.17
N ILE A 295 14.07 -18.32 13.27
CA ILE A 295 14.38 -19.73 13.48
C ILE A 295 13.55 -20.61 12.56
N ASN A 296 14.23 -21.14 11.54
CA ASN A 296 13.63 -21.93 10.46
C ASN A 296 12.70 -23.06 10.98
N ASN A 297 11.39 -22.88 10.82
CA ASN A 297 10.38 -23.81 11.29
C ASN A 297 9.21 -23.98 10.28
N PRO A 298 9.45 -24.60 9.11
CA PRO A 298 8.46 -24.65 8.02
C PRO A 298 7.12 -25.33 8.39
N SER A 299 7.08 -26.07 9.50
CA SER A 299 5.87 -26.70 10.01
C SER A 299 4.92 -25.73 10.72
N GLN A 300 5.43 -24.57 11.17
CA GLN A 300 4.70 -23.52 11.88
C GLN A 300 3.87 -24.05 13.05
N CYS A 301 4.33 -25.14 13.67
CA CYS A 301 3.65 -25.77 14.79
C CYS A 301 3.64 -24.85 16.02
N ASN A 302 2.47 -24.75 16.63
CA ASN A 302 2.23 -23.98 17.85
C ASN A 302 1.13 -24.71 18.63
N THR A 303 1.54 -25.55 19.57
CA THR A 303 0.69 -26.58 20.18
C THR A 303 -0.16 -26.04 21.33
N ASP A 304 0.36 -25.04 22.05
CA ASP A 304 -0.35 -24.33 23.11
C ASP A 304 -1.11 -23.09 22.60
N SER A 305 -0.98 -22.78 21.30
CA SER A 305 -1.68 -21.71 20.60
C SER A 305 -1.38 -20.32 21.17
N ASP A 306 -0.16 -20.12 21.63
CA ASP A 306 0.33 -18.84 22.12
C ASP A 306 0.85 -17.96 20.97
N ALA A 307 1.65 -16.92 21.23
CA ALA A 307 2.16 -16.04 20.17
C ALA A 307 3.35 -16.62 19.39
N PHE A 308 3.97 -17.70 19.85
CA PHE A 308 5.24 -18.23 19.38
C PHE A 308 5.11 -19.68 18.90
N GLY A 309 5.89 -20.05 17.89
CA GLY A 309 5.96 -21.45 17.48
C GLY A 309 6.75 -22.29 18.47
N ASN A 310 6.43 -23.59 18.56
CA ASN A 310 7.17 -24.56 19.39
C ASN A 310 8.70 -24.48 19.18
N HIS A 311 9.16 -24.11 17.98
CA HIS A 311 10.58 -24.06 17.65
C HIS A 311 11.35 -22.91 18.32
N CYS A 312 10.66 -21.80 18.60
CA CYS A 312 11.19 -20.63 19.30
C CYS A 312 10.59 -20.47 20.71
N ASP A 313 9.68 -21.35 21.11
CA ASP A 313 9.08 -21.36 22.44
C ASP A 313 9.50 -22.57 23.27
N ALA A 314 10.53 -22.40 24.09
CA ALA A 314 10.92 -23.40 25.09
C ALA A 314 10.36 -23.13 26.50
N ASP A 315 9.46 -22.16 26.66
CA ASP A 315 8.81 -21.80 27.94
C ASP A 315 7.55 -22.63 28.16
N LEU A 316 7.76 -23.92 28.43
CA LEU A 316 6.69 -24.91 28.62
C LEU A 316 5.80 -24.68 29.84
N ASN A 317 6.04 -23.64 30.64
CA ASN A 317 5.20 -23.29 31.77
C ASN A 317 4.58 -21.89 31.69
N GLY A 318 4.96 -21.08 30.70
CA GLY A 318 4.40 -19.77 30.43
C GLY A 318 4.75 -18.70 31.46
N ASP A 319 5.92 -18.78 32.11
CA ASP A 319 6.39 -17.78 33.08
C ASP A 319 7.29 -16.68 32.47
N ASN A 320 7.41 -16.68 31.15
CA ASN A 320 8.25 -15.83 30.28
C ASN A 320 9.76 -16.01 30.50
N ILE A 321 10.21 -17.15 31.02
CA ILE A 321 11.64 -17.43 31.14
C ILE A 321 11.94 -18.93 31.09
N VAL A 322 12.65 -19.36 30.05
CA VAL A 322 13.08 -20.75 29.90
C VAL A 322 14.09 -21.11 31.00
N ASN A 323 13.73 -22.02 31.89
CA ASN A 323 14.54 -22.37 33.04
C ASN A 323 14.43 -23.86 33.44
N SER A 324 14.85 -24.18 34.66
CA SER A 324 14.84 -25.55 35.17
C SER A 324 13.43 -26.16 35.31
N PHE A 325 12.39 -25.34 35.43
CA PHE A 325 11.00 -25.79 35.49
C PHE A 325 10.53 -26.29 34.12
N ASP A 326 10.89 -25.60 33.04
CA ASP A 326 10.62 -26.04 31.65
C ASP A 326 11.42 -27.29 31.30
N LEU A 327 12.69 -27.33 31.72
CA LEU A 327 13.49 -28.54 31.58
C LEU A 327 12.89 -29.72 32.35
N SER A 328 12.22 -29.47 33.48
CA SER A 328 11.47 -30.52 34.16
C SER A 328 10.20 -30.91 33.41
N ALA A 329 9.54 -29.99 32.70
CA ALA A 329 8.37 -30.28 31.86
C ALA A 329 8.78 -31.14 30.64
N LEU A 330 9.81 -30.73 29.90
CA LEU A 330 10.34 -31.50 28.77
C LEU A 330 10.78 -32.90 29.19
N ARG A 331 11.48 -33.03 30.33
CA ARG A 331 11.89 -34.34 30.86
C ARG A 331 10.72 -35.27 31.20
N LYS A 332 9.56 -34.73 31.59
CA LYS A 332 8.36 -35.56 31.82
C LYS A 332 7.79 -36.08 30.50
N ALA A 333 7.91 -35.29 29.43
CA ALA A 333 7.45 -35.63 28.09
C ALA A 333 8.46 -36.49 27.31
N PHE A 334 9.72 -36.61 27.75
CA PHE A 334 10.76 -37.32 27.03
C PHE A 334 10.38 -38.76 26.64
N GLY A 335 10.44 -39.06 25.34
CA GLY A 335 10.05 -40.32 24.72
C GLY A 335 8.56 -40.46 24.40
N GLN A 336 7.74 -39.45 24.69
CA GLN A 336 6.34 -39.40 24.27
C GLN A 336 6.24 -38.94 22.82
N SER A 337 5.18 -39.37 22.13
CA SER A 337 4.89 -39.02 20.74
C SER A 337 3.52 -38.37 20.62
N GLY A 338 3.36 -37.53 19.61
CA GLY A 338 2.15 -36.77 19.34
C GLY A 338 2.43 -35.26 19.30
N GLU A 339 1.37 -34.48 19.11
CA GLU A 339 1.41 -33.02 19.19
C GLU A 339 1.52 -32.61 20.66
N LEU A 340 2.73 -32.29 21.10
CA LEU A 340 3.04 -31.94 22.48
C LEU A 340 3.81 -30.62 22.49
N ASP A 341 3.53 -29.75 23.45
CA ASP A 341 4.26 -28.48 23.61
C ASP A 341 5.78 -28.70 23.77
N ALA A 342 6.16 -29.83 24.39
CA ALA A 342 7.56 -30.22 24.57
C ALA A 342 8.24 -30.80 23.31
N ASP A 343 7.50 -31.04 22.23
CA ASP A 343 8.03 -31.41 20.90
C ASP A 343 8.36 -30.10 20.16
N LEU A 344 9.53 -29.55 20.47
CA LEU A 344 9.97 -28.22 20.04
C LEU A 344 10.38 -28.21 18.57
N ASN A 345 10.83 -29.33 18.01
CA ASN A 345 11.11 -29.42 16.57
C ASN A 345 9.94 -29.97 15.75
N CYS A 346 8.86 -30.39 16.42
CA CYS A 346 7.64 -30.92 15.81
C CYS A 346 7.90 -32.10 14.89
N ASP A 347 8.84 -32.98 15.29
CA ASP A 347 9.13 -34.23 14.58
C ASP A 347 8.20 -35.38 15.00
N GLY A 348 7.28 -35.11 15.93
CA GLY A 348 6.26 -36.03 16.44
C GLY A 348 6.74 -36.84 17.65
N ILE A 349 7.95 -36.60 18.17
CA ILE A 349 8.48 -37.31 19.34
C ILE A 349 9.44 -36.44 20.18
N VAL A 350 9.11 -36.26 21.46
CA VAL A 350 9.98 -35.54 22.39
C VAL A 350 11.25 -36.33 22.67
N ASN A 351 12.40 -35.84 22.22
CA ASN A 351 13.67 -36.54 22.28
C ASN A 351 14.85 -35.57 22.55
N SER A 352 16.07 -36.02 22.24
CA SER A 352 17.28 -35.21 22.45
C SER A 352 17.37 -33.97 21.56
N PHE A 353 16.66 -33.93 20.43
CA PHE A 353 16.62 -32.78 19.53
C PHE A 353 15.81 -31.63 20.17
N ASP A 354 14.69 -31.91 20.82
CA ASP A 354 13.94 -30.92 21.60
C ASP A 354 14.75 -30.40 22.78
N LEU A 355 15.46 -31.31 23.47
CA LEU A 355 16.37 -30.89 24.53
C LEU A 355 17.48 -29.96 24.01
N SER A 356 17.87 -30.06 22.74
CA SER A 356 18.83 -29.13 22.14
C SER A 356 18.23 -27.72 21.99
N ILE A 357 16.99 -27.62 21.52
CA ILE A 357 16.26 -26.36 21.36
C ILE A 357 16.00 -25.70 22.71
N MET A 358 15.55 -26.47 23.70
CA MET A 358 15.39 -25.97 25.06
C MET A 358 16.70 -25.44 25.66
N ARG A 359 17.83 -26.08 25.35
CA ARG A 359 19.14 -25.62 25.82
C ARG A 359 19.60 -24.33 25.15
N SER A 360 19.20 -24.06 23.89
CA SER A 360 19.49 -22.77 23.25
C SER A 360 18.65 -21.63 23.85
N GLY A 361 17.41 -21.90 24.27
CA GLY A 361 16.56 -20.91 24.92
C GLY A 361 16.85 -20.66 26.41
N PHE A 362 17.67 -21.49 27.06
CA PHE A 362 17.81 -21.46 28.52
C PHE A 362 18.30 -20.10 29.07
N GLY A 363 17.48 -19.50 29.94
CA GLY A 363 17.69 -18.18 30.54
C GLY A 363 17.18 -17.00 29.71
N LEU A 364 16.52 -17.27 28.58
CA LEU A 364 15.91 -16.29 27.69
C LEU A 364 14.37 -16.35 27.81
N PRO A 365 13.65 -15.26 27.46
CA PRO A 365 12.22 -15.34 27.21
C PRO A 365 11.91 -16.20 25.97
N PRO A 366 10.66 -16.68 25.80
CA PRO A 366 10.23 -17.32 24.56
C PRO A 366 10.18 -16.33 23.40
N GLY A 367 10.26 -16.86 22.18
CA GLY A 367 10.17 -16.11 20.93
C GLY A 367 11.46 -15.98 20.13
N PRO A 368 11.39 -15.37 18.93
CA PRO A 368 12.51 -15.19 18.00
C PRO A 368 13.58 -14.19 18.46
#